data_AF-A0A2H5V056-F1
#
_entry.id   AF-A0A2H5V056-F1
#
_cell.length_a   1.000
_cell.length_b   1.000
_cell.length_c   1.000
_cell.angle_alpha   90.00
_cell.angle_beta   90.00
_cell.angle_gamma   90.00
#
_symmetry.space_group_name_H-M   'P 1'
#
loop_
_entity.id
_entity.type
_entity.pdbx_description
1 polymer ?
#
loop_
_entity_poly.entity_id
_entity_poly.type
_entity_poly.pdbx_seq_one_letter_code
_entity_poly.pdbx_strand_id
1 'polypeptide(L)'
;MLRERLYRYNAYFRKGHSHYLAFIIALANFVVIQYRLLIQNIPDLQILFPSLTLFVVVFIPIYLVVSTLIGWWDHHKGPYQTEKALFAEGNPIYRDLATALYLSLDGKNEEAKRILQKWTVNKEVVKKKK
;
A
#
# COMPACT_ATOMS: atom_id res chain seq x y z
N MET A 1 3.24 10.96 -25.24
CA MET A 1 1.82 10.54 -25.12
C MET A 1 1.64 9.02 -24.97
N LEU A 2 2.03 8.17 -25.94
CA LEU A 2 1.81 6.71 -25.83
C LEU A 2 2.59 6.06 -24.66
N ARG A 3 3.89 6.38 -24.54
CA ARG A 3 4.76 5.89 -23.45
C ARG A 3 4.23 6.20 -22.05
N GLU A 4 3.73 7.42 -21.83
CA GLU A 4 3.14 7.82 -20.55
C GLU A 4 1.85 7.04 -20.26
N ARG A 5 1.00 6.81 -21.27
CA ARG A 5 -0.20 5.98 -21.12
C ARG A 5 0.16 4.54 -20.76
N LEU A 6 1.18 3.97 -21.41
CA LEU A 6 1.69 2.63 -21.09
C LEU A 6 2.22 2.55 -19.67
N TYR A 7 2.96 3.55 -19.19
CA TYR A 7 3.42 3.58 -17.79
C TYR A 7 2.27 3.67 -16.80
N ARG A 8 1.22 4.45 -17.11
CA ARG A 8 0.01 4.49 -16.29
C ARG A 8 -0.71 3.15 -16.27
N TYR A 9 -0.89 2.51 -17.42
CA TYR A 9 -1.52 1.18 -17.49
C TYR A 9 -0.71 0.13 -16.74
N ASN A 10 0.61 0.12 -16.87
CA ASN A 10 1.46 -0.77 -16.09
C ASN A 10 1.35 -0.49 -14.58
N ALA A 11 1.28 0.79 -14.17
CA ALA A 11 1.08 1.14 -12.77
C ALA A 11 -0.29 0.66 -12.24
N TYR A 12 -1.36 0.80 -13.03
CA TYR A 12 -2.68 0.29 -12.67
C TYR A 12 -2.72 -1.24 -12.62
N PHE A 13 -2.11 -1.90 -13.61
CA PHE A 13 -1.98 -3.35 -13.65
C PHE A 13 -1.23 -3.87 -12.42
N ARG A 14 -0.04 -3.32 -12.11
CA ARG A 14 0.75 -3.72 -10.95
C ARG A 14 -0.01 -3.53 -9.64
N LYS A 15 -0.71 -2.41 -9.48
CA LYS A 15 -1.55 -2.18 -8.30
C LYS A 15 -2.65 -3.24 -8.19
N GLY A 16 -3.41 -3.45 -9.27
CA GLY A 16 -4.50 -4.41 -9.30
C GLY A 16 -4.05 -5.86 -9.09
N HIS A 17 -2.99 -6.26 -9.78
CA HIS A 17 -2.40 -7.58 -9.70
C HIS A 17 -1.83 -7.85 -8.30
N SER A 18 -0.97 -6.97 -7.79
CA SER A 18 -0.28 -7.22 -6.51
C SER A 18 -1.20 -7.16 -5.30
N HIS A 19 -2.14 -6.21 -5.24
CA HIS A 19 -2.95 -6.01 -4.03
C HIS A 19 -4.16 -6.95 -3.95
N TYR A 20 -4.72 -7.36 -5.09
CA TYR A 20 -5.96 -8.13 -5.10
C TYR A 20 -5.77 -9.53 -5.66
N LEU A 21 -5.32 -9.65 -6.92
CA LEU A 21 -5.27 -10.96 -7.59
C LEU A 21 -4.22 -11.88 -6.98
N ALA A 22 -2.97 -11.41 -6.90
CA ALA A 22 -1.86 -12.18 -6.35
C ALA A 22 -2.12 -12.54 -4.89
N PHE A 23 -2.69 -11.62 -4.10
CA PHE A 23 -3.07 -11.89 -2.71
C PHE A 23 -4.08 -13.03 -2.60
N ILE A 24 -5.19 -12.98 -3.33
CA ILE A 24 -6.24 -14.01 -3.27
C ILE A 24 -5.70 -15.36 -3.74
N ILE A 25 -4.94 -15.39 -4.84
CA ILE A 25 -4.34 -16.62 -5.37
C ILE A 25 -3.34 -17.20 -4.37
N ALA A 26 -2.48 -16.37 -3.78
CA ALA A 26 -1.52 -16.80 -2.78
C ALA A 26 -2.21 -17.34 -1.53
N LEU A 27 -3.27 -16.68 -1.05
CA LEU A 27 -4.04 -17.14 0.10
C LEU A 27 -4.73 -18.47 -0.18
N ALA A 28 -5.38 -18.62 -1.34
CA ALA A 28 -6.01 -19.86 -1.73
C ALA A 28 -5.00 -21.01 -1.83
N ASN A 29 -3.85 -20.77 -2.48
CA ASN A 29 -2.76 -21.74 -2.58
C ASN A 29 -2.20 -22.10 -1.21
N PHE A 30 -1.98 -21.12 -0.34
CA PHE A 30 -1.53 -21.34 1.03
C PHE A 30 -2.49 -22.26 1.77
N VAL A 31 -3.79 -21.97 1.75
CA VAL A 31 -4.81 -22.79 2.42
C VAL A 31 -4.80 -24.23 1.90
N VAL A 32 -4.77 -24.42 0.57
CA VAL A 32 -4.75 -25.76 -0.03
C VAL A 32 -3.47 -26.51 0.32
N ILE A 33 -2.30 -25.87 0.18
CA ILE A 33 -1.00 -26.50 0.46
C ILE A 33 -0.88 -26.86 1.94
N GLN A 34 -1.23 -25.94 2.86
CA GLN A 34 -1.19 -26.21 4.30
C GLN A 34 -2.14 -27.35 4.66
N TYR A 35 -3.34 -27.37 4.11
CA TYR A 35 -4.25 -28.46 4.37
C TYR A 35 -3.71 -29.80 3.87
N ARG A 36 -3.28 -29.85 2.60
CA ARG A 36 -2.84 -31.09 1.95
C ARG A 36 -1.52 -31.63 2.50
N LEU A 37 -0.56 -30.76 2.82
CA LEU A 37 0.78 -31.16 3.22
C LEU A 37 0.99 -31.20 4.74
N LEU A 38 0.27 -30.37 5.51
CA LEU A 38 0.43 -30.33 6.96
C LEU A 38 -0.72 -31.04 7.67
N ILE A 39 -1.96 -30.58 7.45
CA ILE A 39 -3.12 -31.05 8.22
C ILE A 39 -3.42 -32.52 7.95
N GLN A 40 -3.41 -32.95 6.69
CA GLN A 40 -3.67 -34.35 6.34
C GLN A 40 -2.57 -35.32 6.80
N ASN A 41 -1.36 -34.83 7.10
CA ASN A 41 -0.23 -35.67 7.47
C ASN A 41 0.03 -35.70 8.99
N ILE A 42 -0.71 -34.90 9.78
CA ILE A 42 -0.61 -34.89 11.25
C ILE A 42 -1.95 -35.39 11.81
N PRO A 43 -2.00 -36.59 12.43
CA PRO A 43 -3.24 -37.21 12.88
C PRO A 43 -4.11 -36.31 13.77
N ASP A 44 -3.51 -35.62 14.75
CA ASP A 44 -4.23 -34.74 15.67
C ASP A 44 -4.91 -33.58 14.94
N LEU A 45 -4.25 -33.00 13.93
CA LEU A 45 -4.81 -31.90 13.12
C LEU A 45 -5.89 -32.41 12.18
N GLN A 46 -5.73 -33.61 11.61
CA GLN A 46 -6.74 -34.20 10.73
C GLN A 46 -8.03 -34.54 11.49
N ILE A 47 -7.93 -34.93 12.77
CA ILE A 47 -9.10 -35.13 13.63
C ILE A 47 -9.86 -33.81 13.85
N LEU A 48 -9.14 -32.71 14.10
CA LEU A 48 -9.74 -31.39 14.29
C LEU A 48 -10.31 -30.79 12.99
N PHE A 49 -9.64 -31.05 11.86
CA PHE A 49 -10.00 -30.53 10.54
C PHE A 49 -10.11 -31.66 9.51
N PRO A 50 -11.18 -32.46 9.55
CA PRO A 50 -11.35 -33.62 8.67
C PRO A 50 -11.63 -33.25 7.20
N SER A 51 -12.04 -32.02 6.93
CA SER A 51 -12.28 -31.53 5.57
C SER A 51 -11.65 -30.17 5.32
N LEU A 52 -11.23 -29.92 4.07
CA LEU A 52 -10.71 -28.64 3.62
C LEU A 52 -11.72 -27.52 3.85
N THR A 53 -13.01 -27.78 3.62
CA THR A 53 -14.09 -26.81 3.83
C THR A 53 -14.16 -26.36 5.29
N LEU A 54 -14.11 -27.31 6.24
CA LEU A 54 -14.12 -26.97 7.67
C LEU A 54 -12.89 -26.14 8.05
N PHE A 55 -11.72 -26.53 7.56
CA PHE A 55 -10.49 -25.77 7.78
C PHE A 55 -10.63 -24.33 7.26
N VAL A 56 -11.10 -24.12 6.04
CA VAL A 56 -11.30 -22.79 5.43
C VAL A 56 -12.26 -21.93 6.28
N VAL A 57 -13.41 -22.49 6.67
CA VAL A 57 -14.45 -21.78 7.41
C VAL A 57 -13.94 -21.28 8.77
N VAL A 58 -13.06 -22.04 9.43
CA VAL A 58 -12.46 -21.65 10.70
C VAL A 58 -11.23 -20.75 10.49
N PHE A 59 -10.39 -21.06 9.53
CA PHE A 59 -9.14 -20.37 9.27
C PHE A 59 -9.35 -18.93 8.79
N ILE A 60 -10.27 -18.70 7.84
CA ILE A 60 -10.43 -17.37 7.22
C ILE A 60 -10.81 -16.29 8.25
N PRO A 61 -11.83 -16.47 9.13
CA PRO A 61 -12.16 -15.49 10.15
C PRO A 61 -10.99 -15.20 11.10
N ILE A 62 -10.30 -16.25 11.58
CA ILE A 62 -9.15 -16.11 12.48
C ILE A 62 -8.02 -15.36 11.79
N TYR A 63 -7.72 -15.72 10.55
CA TYR A 63 -6.70 -15.06 9.74
C TYR A 63 -7.01 -13.56 9.55
N LEU A 64 -8.27 -13.19 9.27
CA LEU A 64 -8.69 -11.80 9.13
C LEU A 64 -8.54 -11.02 10.44
N VAL A 65 -8.95 -11.59 11.58
CA VAL A 65 -8.80 -10.94 12.89
C VAL A 65 -7.32 -10.77 13.22
N VAL A 66 -6.52 -11.82 13.12
CA VAL A 66 -5.09 -11.79 13.45
C VAL A 66 -4.32 -10.84 12.54
N SER A 67 -4.56 -10.87 11.23
CA SER A 67 -3.92 -9.95 10.29
C SER A 67 -4.30 -8.49 10.54
N THR A 68 -5.55 -8.21 10.92
CA THR A 68 -6.00 -6.86 11.31
C THR A 68 -5.30 -6.39 12.59
N LEU A 69 -5.15 -7.27 13.58
CA LEU A 69 -4.44 -6.94 14.83
C LEU A 69 -2.95 -6.68 14.60
N ILE A 70 -2.30 -7.50 13.78
CA ILE A 70 -0.89 -7.29 13.40
C ILE A 70 -0.74 -5.97 12.64
N GLY A 71 -1.62 -5.68 11.68
CA GLY A 71 -1.60 -4.42 10.93
C GLY A 71 -1.87 -3.20 11.82
N TRP A 72 -2.78 -3.32 12.79
CA TRP A 72 -3.01 -2.27 13.78
C TRP A 72 -1.76 -2.03 14.64
N TRP A 73 -1.12 -3.10 15.12
CA TRP A 73 0.10 -3.01 15.90
C TRP A 73 1.23 -2.36 15.09
N ASP A 74 1.42 -2.78 13.84
CA ASP A 74 2.43 -2.22 12.95
C ASP A 74 2.23 -0.72 12.73
N HIS A 75 0.98 -0.30 12.52
CA HIS A 75 0.64 1.11 12.30
C HIS A 75 0.90 2.00 13.54
N HIS A 76 0.73 1.47 14.75
CA HIS A 76 0.81 2.27 16.00
C HIS A 76 2.15 2.14 16.72
N LYS A 77 2.77 0.97 16.66
CA LYS A 77 3.99 0.62 17.42
C LYS A 77 5.10 0.07 16.53
N GLY A 78 4.79 -0.31 15.29
CA GLY A 78 5.75 -0.88 14.36
C GLY A 78 6.44 0.16 13.48
N PRO A 79 7.22 -0.33 12.49
CA PRO A 79 8.02 0.49 11.58
C PRO A 79 7.20 1.34 10.59
N TYR A 80 5.88 1.18 10.51
CA TYR A 80 5.03 1.87 9.54
C TYR A 80 5.30 3.38 9.40
N GLN A 81 5.49 4.08 10.52
CA GLN A 81 5.77 5.52 10.50
C GLN A 81 7.15 5.84 9.90
N THR A 82 8.16 5.02 10.22
CA THR A 82 9.51 5.14 9.66
C THR A 82 9.51 4.87 8.17
N GLU A 83 8.80 3.85 7.71
CA GLU A 83 8.69 3.54 6.26
C GLU A 83 8.02 4.68 5.49
N LYS A 84 6.97 5.27 6.06
CA LYS A 84 6.33 6.46 5.48
C LYS A 84 7.25 7.66 5.43
N ALA A 85 8.05 7.89 6.47
CA ALA A 85 9.04 8.95 6.50
C ALA A 85 10.09 8.75 5.40
N LEU A 86 10.66 7.55 5.28
CA LEU A 86 11.61 7.21 4.22
C LEU A 86 11.01 7.38 2.81
N PHE A 87 9.75 7.00 2.63
CA PHE A 87 9.04 7.24 1.37
C PHE A 87 8.86 8.74 1.06
N ALA A 88 8.55 9.55 2.08
CA ALA A 88 8.42 10.99 1.94
C ALA A 88 9.78 11.65 1.62
N GLU A 89 10.86 11.24 2.29
CA GLU A 89 12.22 11.72 2.04
C GLU A 89 12.69 11.43 0.61
N GLY A 90 12.42 10.21 0.11
CA GLY A 90 12.80 9.82 -1.24
C GLY A 90 11.99 10.49 -2.35
N ASN A 91 10.85 11.12 -2.02
CA ASN A 91 9.95 11.68 -3.00
C ASN A 91 10.09 13.21 -3.11
N PRO A 92 10.49 13.73 -4.28
CA PRO A 92 10.79 15.15 -4.46
C PRO A 92 9.59 16.07 -4.22
N ILE A 93 8.36 15.57 -4.38
CA ILE A 93 7.14 16.35 -4.12
C ILE A 93 7.04 16.73 -2.65
N TYR A 94 7.30 15.79 -1.73
CA TYR A 94 7.19 16.06 -0.29
C TYR A 94 8.27 17.04 0.17
N ARG A 95 9.50 16.90 -0.36
CA ARG A 95 10.59 17.84 -0.11
C ARG A 95 10.25 19.25 -0.57
N ASP A 96 9.75 19.38 -1.79
CA ASP A 96 9.39 20.67 -2.37
C ASP A 96 8.18 21.31 -1.65
N LEU A 97 7.20 20.50 -1.22
CA LEU A 97 6.09 20.95 -0.38
C LEU A 97 6.56 21.49 0.98
N ALA A 98 7.43 20.76 1.68
CA ALA A 98 8.00 21.19 2.95
C ALA A 98 8.78 22.50 2.80
N THR A 99 9.57 22.62 1.73
CA THR A 99 10.36 23.82 1.41
C THR A 99 9.45 25.01 1.10
N ALA A 100 8.41 24.81 0.30
CA ALA A 100 7.46 25.88 -0.03
C ALA A 100 6.67 26.34 1.20
N LEU A 101 6.28 25.42 2.08
CA LEU A 101 5.60 25.77 3.34
C LEU A 101 6.51 26.62 4.23
N TYR A 102 7.77 26.21 4.40
CA TYR A 102 8.77 26.96 5.15
C TYR A 102 8.93 28.40 4.60
N LEU A 103 9.12 28.54 3.29
CA LEU A 103 9.24 29.86 2.65
C LEU A 103 7.97 30.71 2.78
N SER A 104 6.79 30.09 2.81
CA SER A 104 5.53 30.81 3.04
C SER A 104 5.46 31.39 4.44
N LEU A 105 5.93 30.65 5.45
CA LEU A 105 5.99 31.12 6.84
C LEU A 105 7.01 32.26 7.02
N ASP A 106 8.11 32.24 6.28
CA ASP A 106 9.11 33.33 6.21
C ASP A 106 8.62 34.56 5.39
N GLY A 107 7.37 34.58 4.93
CA GLY A 107 6.81 35.66 4.11
C GLY A 107 7.28 35.66 2.65
N LYS A 108 8.14 34.71 2.24
CA LYS A 108 8.66 34.52 0.88
C LYS A 108 7.67 33.76 -0.02
N ASN A 109 6.41 34.21 0.00
CA ASN A 109 5.30 33.55 -0.67
C ASN A 109 5.49 33.40 -2.19
N GLU A 110 6.21 34.31 -2.83
CA GLU A 110 6.47 34.23 -4.27
C GLU A 110 7.46 33.12 -4.64
N GLU A 111 8.46 32.85 -3.80
CA GLU A 111 9.40 31.73 -3.99
C GLU A 111 8.70 30.39 -3.73
N ALA A 112 7.89 30.32 -2.66
CA ALA A 112 7.06 29.16 -2.35
C ALA A 112 6.14 28.79 -3.53
N LYS A 113 5.45 29.79 -4.11
CA LYS A 113 4.61 29.59 -5.30
C LYS A 113 5.42 29.05 -6.48
N ARG A 114 6.62 29.58 -6.75
CA ARG A 114 7.46 29.10 -7.88
C ARG A 114 7.88 27.64 -7.71
N ILE A 115 8.17 27.20 -6.49
CA ILE A 115 8.50 25.79 -6.20
C ILE A 115 7.29 24.90 -6.49
N LEU A 116 6.11 25.26 -5.98
CA LEU A 116 4.89 24.46 -6.15
C LEU A 116 4.35 24.47 -7.58
N GLN A 117 4.58 25.55 -8.34
CA GLN A 117 4.19 25.65 -9.76
C GLN A 117 4.71 24.50 -10.63
N LYS A 118 5.86 23.92 -10.27
CA LYS A 118 6.44 22.77 -10.98
C LYS A 118 5.53 21.53 -10.94
N TRP A 119 4.73 21.41 -9.89
CA TRP A 119 3.88 20.26 -9.59
C TRP A 119 2.39 20.50 -9.89
N THR A 120 1.99 21.74 -10.15
CA THR A 120 0.60 22.07 -10.47
C THR A 120 0.21 21.56 -11.86
N VAL A 121 -0.90 20.80 -11.92
CA VAL A 121 -1.45 20.21 -13.15
C VAL A 121 -1.95 21.28 -14.13
N ASN A 122 -2.39 22.44 -13.62
CA ASN A 122 -3.03 23.49 -14.41
C ASN A 122 -2.16 24.76 -14.41
N LYS A 123 -1.26 24.87 -15.39
CA LYS A 123 -0.32 26.00 -15.54
C LYS A 123 -1.03 27.35 -15.79
N GLU A 124 -2.33 27.35 -16.08
CA GLU A 124 -3.12 28.55 -16.41
C GLU A 124 -3.62 29.34 -15.20
N VAL A 125 -3.88 28.67 -14.06
CA VAL A 125 -4.34 29.35 -12.82
C VAL A 125 -3.28 30.33 -12.31
N VAL A 126 -2.02 30.06 -12.62
CA VAL A 126 -0.85 30.86 -12.21
C VAL A 126 -0.69 32.11 -13.09
N LYS A 127 -1.12 32.07 -14.36
CA LYS A 127 -0.97 33.19 -15.30
C LYS A 127 -2.02 34.30 -15.12
N LYS A 128 -3.18 34.02 -14.52
CA LYS A 128 -4.26 35.01 -14.32
C LYS A 128 -4.00 36.05 -13.22
N LYS A 129 -2.84 36.02 -12.56
CA LYS A 129 -2.45 36.97 -11.50
C LYS A 129 -1.21 37.83 -11.83
N LYS A 130 -0.76 37.83 -13.09
CA LYS A 130 0.26 38.77 -13.57
C LYS A 130 -0.39 39.97 -14.24
#